data_AF-A0A1B8U3P6-F1
#
_entry.id   AF-A0A1B8U3P6-F1
#
_cell.length_a   1.000
_cell.length_b   1.000
_cell.length_c   1.000
_cell.angle_alpha   90.00
_cell.angle_beta   90.00
_cell.angle_gamma   90.00
#
_symmetry.space_group_name_H-M   'P 1'
#
loop_
_entity.id
_entity.type
_entity.pdbx_description
1 polymer ?
#
loop_
_entity_poly.entity_id
_entity_poly.type
_entity_poly.pdbx_seq_one_letter_code
_entity_poly.pdbx_strand_id
1 'polypeptide(L)'
;MKKNKGLKYFLISFGAFGLFLLSFTIIYDLLIPDVCFYHVNEMNAFMKLFYSAGGADNGHPGPNFLNFILSSFIGGLVGYKFYLLIIRSNKK
;
A
#
# COMPACT_ATOMS: atom_id res chain seq x y z
N MET A 1 9.87 -26.28 16.58
CA MET A 1 9.38 -24.91 16.87
C MET A 1 7.87 -24.83 16.75
N LYS A 2 7.16 -24.35 17.78
CA LYS A 2 5.72 -24.06 17.71
C LYS A 2 5.49 -23.00 16.61
N LYS A 3 4.50 -23.21 15.74
CA LYS A 3 4.02 -22.19 14.80
C LYS A 3 3.59 -20.97 15.61
N ASN A 4 4.41 -19.91 15.66
CA ASN A 4 4.08 -18.70 16.39
C ASN A 4 3.05 -17.91 15.59
N LYS A 5 1.77 -18.17 15.89
CA LYS A 5 0.62 -17.51 15.25
C LYS A 5 0.68 -15.99 15.47
N GLY A 6 1.11 -15.52 16.65
CA GLY A 6 1.24 -14.09 16.94
C GLY A 6 2.21 -13.41 15.99
N LEU A 7 3.42 -13.97 15.83
CA LEU A 7 4.42 -13.44 14.90
C LEU A 7 3.92 -13.43 13.45
N LYS A 8 3.20 -14.48 13.02
CA LYS A 8 2.62 -14.55 11.67
C LYS A 8 1.69 -13.37 11.42
N TYR A 9 0.70 -13.17 12.29
CA TYR A 9 -0.29 -12.12 12.10
C TYR A 9 0.32 -10.73 12.28
N PHE A 10 1.25 -10.56 13.23
CA PHE A 10 1.98 -9.30 13.39
C PHE A 10 2.72 -8.90 12.10
N LEU A 11 3.48 -9.81 11.48
CA LEU A 11 4.21 -9.50 10.25
C LEU A 11 3.27 -9.22 9.07
N ILE A 12 2.15 -9.95 8.96
CA ILE A 12 1.14 -9.69 7.93
C ILE A 12 0.54 -8.30 8.12
N SER A 13 0.09 -7.96 9.33
CA SER A 13 -0.50 -6.66 9.63
C SER A 13 0.52 -5.52 9.45
N PHE A 14 1.75 -5.72 9.89
CA PHE A 14 2.84 -4.75 9.72
C PHE A 14 3.15 -4.52 8.23
N GLY A 15 3.25 -5.59 7.43
CA GLY A 15 3.47 -5.48 6.00
C GLY A 15 2.32 -4.77 5.28
N ALA A 16 1.08 -5.13 5.60
CA ALA A 16 -0.12 -4.50 5.03
C ALA A 16 -0.17 -2.99 5.33
N PHE A 17 -0.03 -2.61 6.60
CA PHE A 17 -0.04 -1.22 7.03
C PHE A 17 1.16 -0.44 6.47
N GLY A 18 2.35 -1.03 6.49
CA GLY A 18 3.57 -0.41 5.97
C GLY A 18 3.46 -0.11 4.47
N LEU A 19 2.96 -1.06 3.66
CA LEU A 19 2.81 -0.82 2.22
C LEU A 19 1.68 0.16 1.90
N PHE A 20 0.61 0.17 2.69
CA PHE A 20 -0.41 1.20 2.61
C PHE A 20 0.15 2.61 2.87
N LEU A 21 0.94 2.79 3.93
CA LEU A 21 1.57 4.09 4.19
C LEU A 21 2.57 4.49 3.08
N LEU A 22 3.32 3.53 2.55
CA LEU A 22 4.17 3.72 1.38
C LEU A 22 3.38 4.15 0.14
N SER A 23 2.16 3.61 -0.05
CA SER A 23 1.32 3.99 -1.18
C SER A 23 0.78 5.42 -1.10
N PHE A 24 0.64 5.95 0.12
CA PHE A 24 0.26 7.34 0.42
C PHE A 24 1.42 8.33 0.43
N THR A 25 2.67 7.87 0.40
CA THR A 25 3.85 8.72 0.51
C THR A 25 4.71 8.58 -0.73
N ILE A 26 5.59 7.59 -0.76
CA ILE A 26 6.60 7.46 -1.82
C ILE A 26 5.96 7.16 -3.18
N ILE A 27 5.00 6.23 -3.24
CA ILE A 27 4.36 5.89 -4.52
C ILE A 27 3.49 7.06 -5.00
N TYR A 28 2.82 7.74 -4.06
CA TYR A 28 2.03 8.92 -4.36
C TYR A 28 2.87 10.01 -5.00
N ASP A 29 3.97 10.43 -4.35
CA ASP A 29 4.86 11.48 -4.86
C ASP A 29 5.53 11.10 -6.19
N LEU A 30 5.83 9.81 -6.39
CA LEU A 30 6.43 9.32 -7.63
C LEU A 30 5.45 9.39 -8.82
N LEU A 31 4.19 9.06 -8.58
CA LEU A 31 3.17 8.97 -9.62
C LEU A 31 2.47 10.31 -9.87
N ILE A 32 2.37 11.16 -8.84
CA ILE A 32 1.67 12.44 -8.83
C ILE A 32 2.65 13.51 -8.29
N PRO A 33 3.71 13.83 -9.06
CA PRO A 33 4.74 14.78 -8.61
C PRO A 33 4.22 16.23 -8.50
N ASP A 34 3.17 16.57 -9.24
CA ASP A 34 2.45 17.83 -9.14
C ASP A 34 0.96 17.54 -8.92
N VAL A 35 0.52 17.69 -7.68
CA VAL A 35 -0.89 17.48 -7.29
C VAL A 35 -1.79 18.58 -7.85
N CYS A 36 -1.25 19.78 -8.07
CA CYS A 36 -2.01 20.94 -8.53
C CYS A 36 -2.34 20.87 -10.02
N PHE A 37 -1.52 20.16 -10.80
CA PHE A 37 -1.74 19.90 -12.22
C PHE A 37 -3.15 19.37 -12.52
N TYR A 38 -3.71 18.58 -11.60
CA TYR A 38 -5.00 17.90 -11.77
C TYR A 38 -6.23 18.76 -11.46
N HIS A 39 -6.06 20.03 -11.06
CA HIS A 39 -7.17 20.99 -11.02
C HIS A 39 -7.67 21.36 -12.41
N VAL A 40 -6.78 21.29 -13.41
CA VAL A 40 -7.09 21.70 -14.80
C VAL A 40 -6.88 20.58 -15.81
N ASN A 41 -6.36 19.43 -15.38
CA ASN A 41 -6.12 18.27 -16.23
C ASN A 41 -6.74 17.02 -15.63
N GLU A 42 -7.22 16.12 -16.49
CA GLU A 42 -7.70 14.82 -16.02
C GLU A 42 -6.55 13.84 -15.77
N MET A 43 -6.72 13.03 -14.73
CA MET A 43 -5.90 11.82 -14.54
C MET A 43 -6.09 10.85 -15.72
N ASN A 44 -5.00 10.22 -16.15
CA ASN A 44 -5.08 9.14 -17.13
C ASN A 44 -5.84 7.92 -16.56
N ALA A 45 -6.25 7.00 -17.43
CA ALA A 45 -7.04 5.83 -17.04
C ALA A 45 -6.35 4.95 -15.98
N PHE A 46 -5.03 4.81 -16.05
CA PHE A 46 -4.27 4.03 -15.09
C PHE A 46 -4.29 4.67 -13.69
N MET A 47 -4.05 5.98 -13.60
CA MET A 47 -4.09 6.70 -12.33
C MET A 47 -5.50 6.69 -11.72
N LYS A 48 -6.55 6.88 -12.54
CA LYS A 48 -7.95 6.85 -12.10
C LYS A 48 -8.36 5.51 -11.45
N LEU A 49 -7.67 4.40 -11.75
CA LEU A 49 -7.93 3.13 -11.07
C LEU A 49 -7.55 3.17 -9.60
N PHE A 50 -6.47 3.88 -9.25
CA PHE A 50 -5.89 3.86 -7.90
C PHE A 50 -6.05 5.19 -7.15
N TYR A 51 -6.39 6.26 -7.85
CA TYR A 51 -6.50 7.60 -7.31
C TYR A 51 -7.80 8.26 -7.76
N SER A 52 -8.36 9.09 -6.90
CA SER A 52 -9.58 9.86 -7.16
C SER A 52 -9.39 11.29 -6.67
N ALA A 53 -9.84 12.27 -7.44
CA ALA A 53 -9.85 13.67 -7.02
C ALA A 53 -11.28 14.03 -6.60
N GLY A 54 -11.51 14.16 -5.29
CA GLY A 54 -12.80 14.50 -4.71
C GLY A 54 -12.81 15.87 -4.06
N GLY A 55 -14.01 16.40 -3.77
CA GLY A 55 -14.15 17.67 -3.06
C GLY A 55 -13.53 17.65 -1.65
N ALA A 56 -13.47 16.48 -1.00
CA ALA A 56 -12.84 16.32 0.30
C ALA A 56 -11.32 16.61 0.28
N ASP A 57 -10.68 16.38 -0.87
CA ASP A 57 -9.24 16.58 -1.08
C ASP A 57 -8.97 17.89 -1.85
N ASN A 58 -9.95 18.80 -1.89
CA ASN A 58 -9.93 20.03 -2.69
C ASN A 58 -9.57 19.77 -4.17
N GLY A 59 -9.99 18.65 -4.75
CA GLY A 59 -9.67 18.30 -6.13
C GLY A 59 -8.24 17.78 -6.35
N HIS A 60 -7.43 17.61 -5.30
CA HIS A 60 -6.17 16.89 -5.42
C HIS A 60 -6.41 15.38 -5.53
N PRO A 61 -5.63 14.65 -6.34
CA PRO A 61 -5.69 13.21 -6.36
C PRO A 61 -5.41 12.64 -4.97
N GLY A 62 -6.28 11.79 -4.46
CA GLY A 62 -6.09 11.01 -3.24
C GLY A 62 -6.15 9.51 -3.56
N PRO A 63 -5.40 8.65 -2.86
CA PRO A 63 -5.50 7.22 -3.06
C PRO A 63 -6.91 6.72 -2.72
N ASN A 64 -7.49 5.94 -3.61
CA ASN A 64 -8.86 5.46 -3.46
C ASN A 64 -8.93 4.13 -2.69
N PHE A 65 -10.15 3.60 -2.54
CA PHE A 65 -10.37 2.34 -1.84
C PHE A 65 -9.69 1.13 -2.50
N LEU A 66 -9.56 1.12 -3.83
CA LEU A 66 -8.84 0.05 -4.54
C LEU A 66 -7.34 0.09 -4.21
N ASN A 67 -6.75 1.29 -4.15
CA ASN A 67 -5.36 1.45 -3.71
C ASN A 67 -5.17 0.89 -2.29
N PHE A 68 -6.06 1.23 -1.36
CA PHE A 68 -6.04 0.70 0.01
C PHE A 68 -6.08 -0.84 0.05
N ILE A 69 -7.02 -1.46 -0.69
CA ILE A 69 -7.13 -2.92 -0.75
C ILE A 69 -5.85 -3.55 -1.29
N LEU A 70 -5.34 -3.05 -2.42
CA LEU A 70 -4.21 -3.66 -3.10
C LEU A 70 -2.90 -3.45 -2.35
N SER A 71 -2.65 -2.26 -1.81
CA SER A 71 -1.46 -1.99 -1.00
C SER A 71 -1.48 -2.82 0.29
N SER A 72 -2.63 -2.92 0.96
CA SER A 72 -2.79 -3.80 2.12
C SER A 72 -2.58 -5.28 1.77
N PHE A 73 -3.14 -5.74 0.64
CA PHE A 73 -3.02 -7.13 0.21
C PHE A 73 -1.58 -7.51 -0.14
N ILE A 74 -0.92 -6.70 -0.97
CA ILE A 74 0.47 -6.92 -1.37
C ILE A 74 1.38 -6.82 -0.13
N GLY A 75 1.15 -5.84 0.74
CA GLY A 75 1.91 -5.69 1.98
C GLY A 75 1.75 -6.89 2.91
N GLY A 76 0.54 -7.40 3.05
CA GLY A 76 0.26 -8.62 3.81
C GLY A 76 0.95 -9.86 3.23
N LEU A 77 1.00 -9.98 1.89
CA LEU A 77 1.77 -11.04 1.22
C LEU A 77 3.27 -10.94 1.50
N VAL A 78 3.84 -9.73 1.45
CA VAL A 78 5.24 -9.48 1.81
C VAL A 78 5.50 -9.89 3.26
N GLY A 79 4.66 -9.44 4.20
CA GLY A 79 4.74 -9.82 5.61
C GLY A 79 4.68 -11.34 5.83
N TYR A 80 3.80 -12.03 5.10
CA TYR A 80 3.72 -13.49 5.15
C TYR A 80 4.97 -14.18 4.58
N LYS A 81 5.55 -13.66 3.49
CA LYS A 81 6.81 -14.18 2.94
C LYS A 81 7.96 -14.00 3.94
N PHE A 82 8.05 -12.86 4.62
CA PHE A 82 9.02 -12.65 5.70
C PHE A 82 8.85 -13.66 6.83
N TYR A 83 7.63 -13.93 7.27
CA TYR A 83 7.36 -14.97 8.28
C TYR A 83 7.89 -16.35 7.84
N LEU A 84 7.66 -16.75 6.58
CA LEU A 84 8.17 -18.00 6.03
C LEU A 84 9.70 -18.05 6.01
N LEU A 85 10.36 -16.94 5.65
CA LEU A 85 11.82 -16.82 5.65
C LEU A 85 12.41 -16.98 7.06
N ILE A 86 11.81 -16.33 8.06
CA ILE A 86 12.25 -16.43 9.47
C ILE A 86 12.15 -17.87 9.97
N ILE A 87 11.03 -18.56 9.71
CA ILE A 87 10.86 -19.96 10.12
C ILE A 87 11.87 -20.87 9.41
N ARG A 88 12.16 -20.60 8.13
CA ARG A 88 13.13 -21.39 7.37
C ARG A 88 14.55 -21.18 7.89
N SER A 89 14.91 -19.95 8.25
CA SER A 89 16.21 -19.61 8.82
C SER A 89 16.43 -20.32 10.15
N ASN A 90 15.44 -20.32 11.05
CA ASN A 90 15.55 -20.93 12.38
C ASN A 90 15.50 -22.48 12.38
N LYS A 91 15.35 -23.11 11.22
CA LYS A 91 15.43 -24.57 11.05
C LYS A 91 16.79 -25.05 10.56
N LYS A 92 17.63 -24.15 10.04
CA LYS A 92 19.03 -24.43 9.74
C LYS A 92 19.86 -24.20 10.99
#